data_AF-A0A2N2K8Y1-F1
#
_entry.id   AF-A0A2N2K8Y1-F1
#
_cell.length_a   1.000
_cell.length_b   1.000
_cell.length_c   1.000
_cell.angle_alpha   90.00
_cell.angle_beta   90.00
_cell.angle_gamma   90.00
#
_symmetry.space_group_name_H-M   'P 1'
#
loop_
_entity.id
_entity.type
_entity.pdbx_description
1 polymer ?
#
loop_
_entity_poly.entity_id
_entity_poly.type
_entity_poly.pdbx_seq_one_letter_code
_entity_poly.pdbx_strand_id
1 'polypeptide(L)'
;MENETLFNEEAEPPGPTTGLVKVENEILDFFPLSTPTHQPYPAKQKTDRLLFPFKDSPRSRIFRKRFYPEITRFEWFDWHWQLHNAIRDVETLSQIINLSENERQAMMHHSGSLPVSITPYYASLLNAHDPAAPLRRSVIPVVDECLHTAGEEEDPLCEDTDSPVCGIVHRYPDRVLFLVTDICSTYCRYCTRSRIIGRRNQNFVDPDKWEKAIEYIEGNPNIRDVLLSGGDPLTLSDEKLEWLLSRLKMIPHIELIRIGTKVPVVLPQRITPALTAMLKRYHPLWMSIHITHPD
;
A
#
# COMPACT_ATOMS: atom_id res chain seq x y z
N MET A 1 44.96 28.99 8.79
CA MET A 1 45.57 27.66 8.59
C MET A 1 44.85 26.74 9.56
N GLU A 2 44.02 25.79 9.18
CA GLU A 2 43.52 25.33 7.89
C GLU A 2 42.22 24.58 8.23
N ASN A 3 41.17 24.81 7.44
CA ASN A 3 39.94 24.03 7.46
C ASN A 3 40.27 22.68 6.82
N GLU A 4 40.19 21.58 7.56
CA GLU A 4 40.15 20.24 6.97
C GLU A 4 38.70 19.78 6.86
N THR A 5 38.28 19.76 5.61
CA THR A 5 37.05 19.29 5.01
C THR A 5 36.66 17.87 5.46
N LEU A 6 35.59 17.78 6.25
CA LEU A 6 34.77 16.57 6.43
C LEU A 6 33.63 16.60 5.39
N PHE A 7 33.96 16.34 4.14
CA PHE A 7 33.00 15.99 3.09
C PHE A 7 33.57 14.79 2.33
N ASN A 8 33.39 13.60 2.89
CA ASN A 8 33.42 12.38 2.08
C ASN A 8 32.06 12.31 1.38
N GLU A 9 32.00 12.83 0.17
CA GLU A 9 30.91 12.58 -0.79
C GLU A 9 30.92 11.07 -1.10
N GLU A 10 29.98 10.32 -0.52
CA GLU A 10 29.63 9.00 -1.03
C GLU A 10 29.00 9.21 -2.41
N ALA A 11 29.79 8.96 -3.46
CA ALA A 11 29.38 9.09 -4.84
C ALA A 11 28.21 8.14 -5.17
N GLU A 12 27.05 8.71 -5.54
CA GLU A 12 25.96 7.96 -6.17
C GLU A 12 26.47 7.31 -7.48
N PRO A 13 26.12 6.03 -7.76
CA PRO A 13 26.49 5.40 -9.01
C PRO A 13 25.71 6.01 -10.20
N PRO A 14 26.36 6.26 -11.35
CA PRO A 14 25.73 6.94 -12.48
C PRO A 14 24.65 6.05 -13.13
N GLY A 15 23.39 6.51 -13.10
CA GLY A 15 22.29 5.93 -13.87
C GLY A 15 22.40 6.29 -15.36
N PRO A 16 21.94 5.42 -16.29
CA PRO A 16 22.06 5.68 -17.71
C PRO A 16 21.12 6.82 -18.14
N THR A 17 21.66 7.74 -18.94
CA THR A 17 20.94 8.88 -19.53
C THR A 17 19.87 8.35 -20.51
N THR A 18 18.60 8.40 -20.11
CA THR A 18 17.49 8.06 -21.01
C THR A 18 17.15 9.29 -21.86
N GLY A 19 17.38 9.16 -23.18
CA GLY A 19 17.13 10.21 -24.16
C GLY A 19 15.65 10.59 -24.23
N LEU A 20 15.39 11.89 -24.32
CA LEU A 20 14.07 12.49 -24.53
C LEU A 20 13.50 12.02 -25.88
N VAL A 21 12.53 11.11 -25.85
CA VAL A 21 11.74 10.76 -27.04
C VAL A 21 10.74 11.89 -27.28
N LYS A 22 11.00 12.72 -28.29
CA LYS A 22 10.00 13.64 -28.85
C LYS A 22 8.97 12.80 -29.63
N VAL A 23 7.72 12.82 -29.19
CA VAL A 23 6.59 12.30 -29.96
C VAL A 23 5.89 13.49 -30.61
N GLU A 24 5.99 13.59 -31.94
CA GLU A 24 5.16 14.47 -32.75
C GLU A 24 3.83 13.76 -33.02
N ASN A 25 2.72 14.31 -32.54
CA ASN A 25 1.37 13.86 -32.91
C ASN A 25 0.86 14.76 -34.03
N GLU A 26 0.90 14.25 -35.27
CA GLU A 26 0.24 14.87 -36.41
C GLU A 26 -1.27 14.60 -36.35
N ILE A 27 -2.03 15.70 -36.33
CA ILE A 27 -3.49 15.72 -36.45
C ILE A 27 -3.85 15.57 -37.93
N LEU A 28 -4.78 14.66 -38.25
CA LEU A 28 -5.47 14.63 -39.54
C LEU A 28 -6.98 14.68 -39.33
N ASP A 29 -7.56 15.84 -39.62
CA ASP A 29 -8.99 16.11 -39.77
C ASP A 29 -9.51 15.54 -41.10
N PHE A 30 -10.56 14.71 -41.07
CA PHE A 30 -11.38 14.42 -42.27
C PHE A 30 -12.87 14.15 -41.94
N PHE A 31 -13.68 15.23 -42.00
CA PHE A 31 -15.09 15.41 -42.48
C PHE A 31 -16.27 14.50 -42.02
N PRO A 32 -17.55 14.89 -42.25
CA PRO A 32 -18.24 16.19 -42.11
C PRO A 32 -19.48 16.12 -41.18
N LEU A 33 -19.96 17.31 -40.79
CA LEU A 33 -21.20 17.53 -40.03
C LEU A 33 -22.45 17.12 -40.81
N SER A 34 -23.22 16.18 -40.26
CA SER A 34 -24.63 15.98 -40.57
C SER A 34 -25.44 15.90 -39.28
N THR A 35 -26.39 16.82 -39.12
CA THR A 35 -27.28 16.98 -37.97
C THR A 35 -28.32 15.85 -37.90
N PRO A 36 -28.43 15.10 -36.78
CA PRO A 36 -29.59 14.27 -36.53
C PRO A 36 -30.62 15.02 -35.67
N THR A 37 -31.85 15.05 -36.15
CA THR A 37 -33.06 15.48 -35.46
C THR A 37 -33.24 14.74 -34.13
N HIS A 38 -33.38 15.52 -33.05
CA HIS A 38 -33.57 15.07 -31.67
C HIS A 38 -34.97 14.42 -31.50
N GLN A 39 -35.03 13.14 -31.13
CA GLN A 39 -36.18 12.56 -30.45
C GLN A 39 -35.80 12.27 -28.99
N PRO A 40 -36.58 12.71 -27.99
CA PRO A 40 -36.26 12.46 -26.60
C PRO A 40 -36.59 11.00 -26.27
N TYR A 41 -35.58 10.12 -26.34
CA TYR A 41 -35.65 8.83 -25.65
C TYR A 41 -35.61 9.09 -24.14
N PRO A 42 -36.46 8.42 -23.34
CA PRO A 42 -36.39 8.54 -21.90
C PRO A 42 -35.00 8.06 -21.45
N ALA A 43 -34.21 9.00 -20.94
CA ALA A 43 -32.91 8.72 -20.39
C ALA A 43 -33.10 7.73 -19.24
N LYS A 44 -32.78 6.45 -19.47
CA LYS A 44 -32.48 5.55 -18.37
C LYS A 44 -31.34 6.23 -17.62
N GLN A 45 -31.63 6.73 -16.42
CA GLN A 45 -30.62 7.18 -15.48
C GLN A 45 -29.61 6.04 -15.35
N LYS A 46 -28.44 6.19 -15.99
CA LYS A 46 -27.29 5.39 -15.63
C LYS A 46 -27.01 5.76 -14.19
N THR A 47 -27.21 4.82 -13.28
CA THR A 47 -26.71 4.93 -11.92
C THR A 47 -25.27 5.40 -11.99
N ASP A 48 -24.95 6.50 -11.32
CA ASP A 48 -23.66 7.21 -11.33
C ASP A 48 -22.49 6.41 -10.71
N ARG A 49 -22.63 5.09 -10.60
CA ARG A 49 -21.55 4.19 -10.23
C ARG A 49 -20.72 3.93 -11.48
N LEU A 50 -19.77 4.82 -11.76
CA LEU A 50 -18.59 4.51 -12.59
C LEU A 50 -17.83 3.38 -11.91
N LEU A 51 -18.28 2.16 -12.18
CA LEU A 51 -17.78 0.93 -11.59
C LEU A 51 -16.43 0.64 -12.24
N PHE A 52 -15.39 0.76 -11.41
CA PHE A 52 -14.07 0.16 -11.51
C PHE A 52 -13.68 -0.37 -12.91
N PRO A 53 -12.74 0.29 -13.63
CA PRO A 53 -12.56 0.10 -15.07
C PRO A 53 -11.91 -1.23 -15.48
N PHE A 54 -11.49 -2.07 -14.54
CA PHE A 54 -10.74 -3.28 -14.85
C PHE A 54 -11.63 -4.49 -15.10
N LYS A 55 -11.30 -5.26 -16.15
CA LYS A 55 -11.91 -6.57 -16.40
C LYS A 55 -11.43 -7.56 -15.34
N ASP A 56 -12.35 -8.39 -14.84
CA ASP A 56 -12.01 -9.48 -13.93
C ASP A 56 -11.06 -10.43 -14.65
N SER A 57 -9.91 -10.74 -14.04
CA SER A 57 -9.00 -11.72 -14.63
C SER A 57 -9.71 -13.08 -14.70
N PRO A 58 -9.45 -13.95 -15.70
CA PRO A 58 -10.06 -15.27 -15.74
C PRO A 58 -9.85 -16.05 -14.43
N ARG A 59 -8.68 -15.90 -13.81
CA ARG A 59 -8.29 -16.49 -12.53
C ARG A 59 -9.18 -15.98 -11.39
N SER A 60 -9.25 -14.66 -11.18
CA SER A 60 -10.06 -14.05 -10.12
C SER A 60 -11.55 -14.34 -10.29
N ARG A 61 -12.04 -14.41 -11.53
CA ARG A 61 -13.43 -14.78 -11.83
C ARG A 61 -13.76 -16.22 -11.43
N ILE A 62 -12.89 -17.17 -11.77
CA ILE A 62 -13.05 -18.59 -11.42
C ILE A 62 -12.98 -18.73 -9.88
N PHE A 63 -12.00 -18.08 -9.26
CA PHE A 63 -11.83 -18.09 -7.82
C PHE A 63 -13.06 -17.56 -7.09
N ARG A 64 -13.55 -16.38 -7.47
CA ARG A 64 -14.77 -15.79 -6.89
C ARG A 64 -15.97 -16.71 -7.03
N LYS A 65 -16.24 -17.26 -8.22
CA LYS A 65 -17.36 -18.18 -8.42
C LYS A 65 -17.27 -19.44 -7.57
N ARG A 66 -16.06 -19.91 -7.27
CA ARG A 66 -15.84 -21.12 -6.49
C ARG A 66 -15.98 -20.89 -4.98
N PHE A 67 -15.36 -19.84 -4.46
CA PHE A 67 -15.25 -19.62 -3.01
C PHE A 67 -16.19 -18.54 -2.45
N TYR A 68 -16.68 -17.65 -3.31
CA TYR A 68 -17.62 -16.59 -2.96
C TYR A 68 -18.77 -16.52 -3.99
N PRO A 69 -19.56 -17.60 -4.17
CA PRO A 69 -20.60 -17.66 -5.20
C PRO A 69 -21.73 -16.65 -4.98
N GLU A 70 -21.98 -16.28 -3.72
CA GLU A 70 -23.09 -15.40 -3.32
C GLU A 70 -22.84 -13.92 -3.61
N ILE A 71 -21.59 -13.52 -3.86
CA ILE A 71 -21.27 -12.10 -4.06
C ILE A 71 -21.35 -11.69 -5.54
N THR A 72 -21.82 -10.47 -5.74
CA THR A 72 -21.83 -9.82 -7.03
C THR A 72 -20.42 -9.47 -7.49
N ARG A 73 -20.29 -9.17 -8.79
CA ARG A 73 -19.05 -8.61 -9.31
C ARG A 73 -18.73 -7.27 -8.64
N PHE A 74 -19.74 -6.50 -8.28
CA PHE A 74 -19.54 -5.17 -7.70
C PHE A 74 -18.95 -5.25 -6.29
N GLU A 75 -19.41 -6.17 -5.47
CA GLU A 75 -18.83 -6.43 -4.15
C GLU A 75 -17.36 -6.89 -4.24
N TRP A 76 -17.03 -7.72 -5.24
CA TRP A 76 -15.63 -8.11 -5.46
C TRP A 76 -14.70 -6.93 -5.75
N PHE A 77 -15.20 -5.90 -6.45
CA PHE A 77 -14.46 -4.69 -6.76
C PHE A 77 -14.62 -3.59 -5.70
N ASP A 78 -15.31 -3.85 -4.59
CA ASP A 78 -15.33 -2.98 -3.43
C ASP A 78 -14.16 -3.33 -2.50
N TRP A 79 -13.25 -2.38 -2.33
CA TRP A 79 -12.08 -2.58 -1.47
C TRP A 79 -12.45 -2.72 0.01
N HIS A 80 -13.56 -2.14 0.45
CA HIS A 80 -14.05 -2.33 1.82
C HIS A 80 -14.50 -3.77 2.04
N TRP A 81 -15.20 -4.35 1.05
CA TRP A 81 -15.59 -5.76 1.09
C TRP A 81 -14.36 -6.66 1.16
N GLN A 82 -13.32 -6.39 0.36
CA GLN A 82 -12.06 -7.15 0.39
C GLN A 82 -11.36 -7.07 1.76
N LEU A 83 -11.35 -5.90 2.42
CA LEU A 83 -10.77 -5.74 3.76
C LEU A 83 -11.59 -6.43 4.87
N HIS A 84 -12.91 -6.29 4.80
CA HIS A 84 -13.84 -6.91 5.75
C HIS A 84 -13.72 -8.44 5.69
N ASN A 85 -13.64 -9.00 4.46
CA ASN A 85 -13.56 -10.43 4.21
C ASN A 85 -12.12 -10.95 4.07
N ALA A 86 -11.11 -10.19 4.54
CA ALA A 86 -9.75 -10.69 4.56
C ALA A 86 -9.66 -11.95 5.44
N ILE A 87 -8.95 -12.95 4.93
CA ILE A 87 -8.79 -14.27 5.53
C ILE A 87 -7.77 -14.16 6.67
N ARG A 88 -8.17 -14.56 7.88
CA ARG A 88 -7.37 -14.40 9.11
C ARG A 88 -7.22 -15.70 9.91
N ASP A 89 -7.99 -16.73 9.56
CA ASP A 89 -8.09 -17.99 10.27
C ASP A 89 -7.76 -19.20 9.38
N VAL A 90 -7.36 -20.29 10.03
CA VAL A 90 -6.87 -21.51 9.36
C VAL A 90 -8.01 -22.25 8.68
N GLU A 91 -9.21 -22.21 9.26
CA GLU A 91 -10.40 -22.87 8.76
C GLU A 91 -10.75 -22.33 7.38
N THR A 92 -10.89 -21.02 7.25
CA THR A 92 -11.21 -20.33 5.99
C THR A 92 -10.09 -20.53 4.98
N LEU A 93 -8.81 -20.36 5.38
CA LEU A 93 -7.71 -20.51 4.42
C LEU A 93 -7.58 -21.95 3.90
N SER A 94 -7.84 -22.95 4.74
CA SER A 94 -7.76 -24.37 4.37
C SER A 94 -8.83 -24.82 3.38
N GLN A 95 -9.92 -24.06 3.25
CA GLN A 95 -10.93 -24.30 2.20
C GLN A 95 -10.44 -23.86 0.82
N ILE A 96 -9.48 -22.93 0.78
CA ILE A 96 -8.98 -22.28 -0.44
C ILE A 96 -7.65 -22.89 -0.88
N ILE A 97 -6.76 -23.17 0.08
CA ILE A 97 -5.39 -23.62 -0.13
C ILE A 97 -5.18 -24.95 0.59
N ASN A 98 -4.50 -25.91 -0.05
CA ASN A 98 -4.04 -27.12 0.63
C ASN A 98 -2.82 -26.77 1.48
N LEU A 99 -3.07 -26.40 2.74
CA LEU A 99 -2.04 -26.06 3.70
C LEU A 99 -1.15 -27.28 3.99
N SER A 100 0.16 -27.07 3.93
CA SER A 100 1.11 -28.02 4.48
C SER A 100 0.94 -28.12 5.99
N GLU A 101 1.47 -29.18 6.58
CA GLU A 101 1.42 -29.34 8.04
C GLU A 101 2.13 -28.18 8.74
N ASN A 102 3.26 -27.72 8.20
CA ASN A 102 4.00 -26.57 8.74
C ASN A 102 3.13 -25.30 8.75
N GLU A 103 2.50 -24.94 7.63
CA GLU A 103 1.62 -23.75 7.58
C GLU A 103 0.39 -23.89 8.47
N ARG A 104 -0.21 -25.08 8.51
CA ARG A 104 -1.36 -25.35 9.39
C ARG A 104 -0.98 -25.15 10.85
N GLN A 105 0.14 -25.72 11.28
CA GLN A 105 0.62 -25.59 12.64
C GLN A 105 0.95 -24.14 13.00
N ALA A 106 1.59 -23.40 12.09
CA ALA A 106 1.89 -21.99 12.27
C ALA A 106 0.64 -21.13 12.45
N MET A 107 -0.42 -21.41 11.69
CA MET A 107 -1.68 -20.68 11.79
C MET A 107 -2.48 -21.05 13.05
N MET A 108 -2.51 -22.33 13.44
CA MET A 108 -3.24 -22.79 14.63
C MET A 108 -2.60 -22.32 15.94
N HIS A 109 -1.27 -22.35 15.99
CA HIS A 109 -0.49 -22.07 17.19
C HIS A 109 0.24 -20.73 17.10
N HIS A 110 -0.32 -19.79 16.34
CA HIS A 110 0.31 -18.50 16.06
C HIS A 110 0.67 -17.77 17.37
N SER A 111 1.93 -17.86 17.73
CA SER A 111 2.54 -17.29 18.93
C SER A 111 3.43 -16.09 18.60
N GLY A 112 3.64 -15.81 17.31
CA GLY A 112 4.39 -14.67 16.80
C GLY A 112 3.62 -13.34 16.89
N SER A 113 4.34 -12.24 16.66
CA SER A 113 3.81 -10.87 16.75
C SER A 113 2.96 -10.44 15.54
N LEU A 114 3.17 -11.05 14.37
CA LEU A 114 2.58 -10.59 13.12
C LEU A 114 1.28 -11.32 12.78
N PRO A 115 0.09 -10.69 12.83
CA PRO A 115 -1.16 -11.34 12.49
C PRO A 115 -1.23 -11.81 11.03
N VAL A 116 -2.14 -12.73 10.76
CA VAL A 116 -2.50 -13.14 9.39
C VAL A 116 -3.65 -12.27 8.90
N SER A 117 -3.51 -11.75 7.68
CA SER A 117 -4.58 -11.09 6.93
C SER A 117 -4.22 -11.20 5.46
N ILE A 118 -5.11 -11.79 4.65
CA ILE A 118 -4.93 -11.96 3.21
C ILE A 118 -6.24 -11.54 2.53
N THR A 119 -6.20 -10.55 1.64
CA THR A 119 -7.43 -10.15 0.92
C THR A 119 -7.91 -11.31 0.04
N PRO A 120 -9.23 -11.48 -0.18
CA PRO A 120 -9.74 -12.49 -1.12
C PRO A 120 -9.12 -12.36 -2.52
N TYR A 121 -8.88 -11.13 -2.99
CA TYR A 121 -8.15 -10.88 -4.22
C TYR A 121 -6.75 -11.50 -4.21
N TYR A 122 -5.92 -11.21 -3.19
CA TYR A 122 -4.55 -11.72 -3.15
C TYR A 122 -4.51 -13.23 -2.92
N ALA A 123 -5.46 -13.79 -2.15
CA ALA A 123 -5.66 -15.22 -2.01
C ALA A 123 -5.93 -15.90 -3.37
N SER A 124 -6.63 -15.22 -4.29
CA SER A 124 -6.86 -15.73 -5.65
C SER A 124 -5.58 -15.89 -6.47
N LEU A 125 -4.50 -15.20 -6.09
CA LEU A 125 -3.18 -15.26 -6.73
C LEU A 125 -2.25 -16.33 -6.12
N LEU A 126 -2.62 -16.94 -5.00
CA LEU A 126 -1.80 -17.96 -4.36
C LEU A 126 -1.90 -19.31 -5.08
N ASN A 127 -0.82 -20.09 -5.02
CA ASN A 127 -0.83 -21.47 -5.50
C ASN A 127 -1.47 -22.38 -4.45
N ALA A 128 -2.54 -23.09 -4.83
CA ALA A 128 -3.30 -23.93 -3.91
C ALA A 128 -2.58 -25.23 -3.49
N HIS A 129 -1.54 -25.65 -4.20
CA HIS A 129 -0.90 -26.96 -4.01
C HIS A 129 0.58 -26.87 -3.64
N ASP A 130 1.28 -25.85 -4.07
CA ASP A 130 2.72 -25.69 -3.86
C ASP A 130 3.02 -24.71 -2.71
N PRO A 131 3.48 -25.18 -1.54
CA PRO A 131 3.91 -24.32 -0.43
C PRO A 131 5.15 -23.49 -0.74
N ALA A 132 5.97 -23.89 -1.72
CA ALA A 132 7.16 -23.15 -2.11
C ALA A 132 6.85 -21.97 -3.04
N ALA A 133 5.60 -21.86 -3.52
CA ALA A 133 5.20 -20.80 -4.45
C ALA A 133 5.46 -19.39 -3.86
N PRO A 134 6.03 -18.47 -4.64
CA PRO A 134 6.62 -17.23 -4.14
C PRO A 134 5.60 -16.32 -3.44
N LEU A 135 4.43 -16.10 -4.06
CA LEU A 135 3.37 -15.29 -3.44
C LEU A 135 2.82 -15.93 -2.17
N ARG A 136 2.72 -17.27 -2.12
CA ARG A 136 2.22 -18.01 -0.96
C ARG A 136 3.14 -17.85 0.24
N ARG A 137 4.45 -18.07 0.03
CA ARG A 137 5.50 -17.82 1.05
C ARG A 137 5.52 -16.39 1.55
N SER A 138 5.01 -15.45 0.76
CA SER A 138 4.99 -14.03 1.10
C SER A 138 3.93 -13.67 2.17
N VAL A 139 2.90 -14.51 2.37
CA VAL A 139 1.73 -14.18 3.21
C VAL A 139 1.19 -15.30 4.11
N ILE A 140 1.43 -16.58 3.79
CA ILE A 140 1.01 -17.69 4.66
C ILE A 140 2.15 -17.98 5.65
N PRO A 141 1.88 -17.98 6.97
CA PRO A 141 2.92 -18.20 7.96
C PRO A 141 3.43 -19.64 7.99
N VAL A 142 4.67 -19.81 8.45
CA VAL A 142 5.28 -21.11 8.77
C VAL A 142 5.84 -21.11 10.19
N VAL A 143 6.00 -22.29 10.80
CA VAL A 143 6.49 -22.46 12.18
C VAL A 143 7.92 -21.92 12.30
N ASP A 144 8.69 -21.97 11.22
CA ASP A 144 10.05 -21.43 11.16
C ASP A 144 10.13 -19.94 11.52
N GLU A 145 9.04 -19.18 11.39
CA GLU A 145 9.00 -17.77 11.81
C GLU A 145 9.05 -17.57 13.34
N CYS A 146 8.83 -18.62 14.12
CA CYS A 146 9.00 -18.59 15.57
C CYS A 146 10.46 -18.85 15.99
N LEU A 147 11.31 -19.27 15.06
CA LEU A 147 12.73 -19.51 15.31
C LEU A 147 13.47 -18.17 15.29
N HIS A 148 14.17 -17.87 16.38
CA HIS A 148 15.05 -16.71 16.47
C HIS A 148 16.49 -17.18 16.34
N THR A 149 17.25 -16.57 15.44
CA THR A 149 18.67 -16.84 15.21
C THR A 149 19.57 -15.73 15.74
N ALA A 150 20.85 -16.02 15.93
CA ALA A 150 21.82 -15.03 16.36
C ALA A 150 21.96 -13.92 15.31
N GLY A 151 21.83 -12.67 15.74
CA GLY A 151 21.86 -11.49 14.87
C GLY A 151 20.49 -10.94 14.48
N GLU A 152 19.40 -11.60 14.88
CA GLU A 152 18.06 -11.02 14.81
C GLU A 152 17.82 -10.04 15.97
N GLU A 153 17.15 -8.94 15.65
CA GLU A 153 16.76 -7.90 16.61
C GLU A 153 15.29 -7.52 16.34
N GLU A 154 14.57 -7.05 17.37
CA GLU A 154 13.18 -6.61 17.19
C GLU A 154 13.09 -5.37 16.29
N ASP A 155 14.03 -4.43 16.46
CA ASP A 155 14.15 -3.19 15.68
C ASP A 155 15.54 -3.08 15.03
N PRO A 156 15.84 -3.91 14.02
CA PRO A 156 17.16 -3.95 13.38
C PRO A 156 17.48 -2.66 12.61
N LEU A 157 16.45 -1.84 12.38
CA LEU A 157 16.55 -0.56 11.72
C LEU A 157 16.52 0.58 12.71
N CYS A 158 16.66 0.38 14.02
CA CYS A 158 16.69 1.42 15.06
C CYS A 158 15.65 2.55 14.87
N GLU A 159 14.47 2.23 14.34
CA GLU A 159 13.40 3.19 14.07
C GLU A 159 12.91 3.86 15.36
N ASP A 160 12.86 3.11 16.46
CA ASP A 160 12.39 3.59 17.75
C ASP A 160 13.41 4.54 18.40
N THR A 161 14.70 4.33 18.12
CA THR A 161 15.78 5.24 18.58
C THR A 161 15.80 6.52 17.77
N ASP A 162 15.60 6.43 16.46
CA ASP A 162 15.56 7.58 15.55
C ASP A 162 14.18 8.27 15.54
N SER A 163 13.37 8.08 16.59
CA SER A 163 11.99 8.60 16.69
C SER A 163 11.87 9.77 17.67
N PRO A 164 12.04 11.03 17.21
CA PRO A 164 11.97 12.21 18.08
C PRO A 164 10.58 12.44 18.67
N VAL A 165 9.53 12.05 17.95
CA VAL A 165 8.13 12.06 18.38
C VAL A 165 7.44 10.81 17.85
N CYS A 166 6.40 10.35 18.55
CA CYS A 166 5.66 9.15 18.16
C CYS A 166 5.18 9.23 16.69
N GLY A 167 5.52 8.20 15.91
CA GLY A 167 5.13 8.10 14.51
C GLY A 167 6.09 8.76 13.53
N ILE A 168 7.11 9.50 13.98
CA ILE A 168 8.16 10.05 13.11
C ILE A 168 9.43 9.24 13.31
N VAL A 169 10.02 8.76 12.23
CA VAL A 169 11.41 8.28 12.21
C VAL A 169 12.23 9.27 11.38
N HIS A 170 13.20 9.91 12.02
CA HIS A 170 14.04 10.97 11.45
C HIS A 170 15.52 10.60 11.53
N ARG A 171 15.94 9.71 10.61
CA ARG A 171 17.32 9.25 10.48
C ARG A 171 18.20 10.16 9.64
N TYR A 172 17.62 10.71 8.57
CA TYR A 172 18.37 11.43 7.55
C TYR A 172 18.15 12.94 7.70
N PRO A 173 19.13 13.80 7.34
CA PRO A 173 19.06 15.22 7.65
C PRO A 173 17.84 15.98 7.09
N ASP A 174 17.31 15.54 5.95
CA ASP A 174 16.36 16.31 5.15
C ASP A 174 15.01 15.59 4.91
N ARG A 175 14.80 14.42 5.52
CA ARG A 175 13.61 13.60 5.25
C ARG A 175 13.18 12.75 6.42
N VAL A 176 11.88 12.53 6.51
CA VAL A 176 11.26 11.72 7.57
C VAL A 176 10.38 10.61 7.01
N LEU A 177 10.30 9.53 7.77
CA LEU A 177 9.28 8.50 7.64
C LEU A 177 8.17 8.81 8.65
N PHE A 178 6.93 8.95 8.15
CA PHE A 178 5.76 9.21 8.98
C PHE A 178 4.86 7.97 9.02
N LEU A 179 4.86 7.26 10.15
CA LEU A 179 4.03 6.09 10.42
C LEU A 179 2.60 6.54 10.75
N VAL A 180 1.73 6.51 9.74
CA VAL A 180 0.35 7.02 9.88
C VAL A 180 -0.67 5.93 10.23
N THR A 181 -0.30 4.66 10.11
CA THR A 181 -1.17 3.53 10.45
C THR A 181 -0.33 2.30 10.81
N ASP A 182 -0.87 1.39 11.60
CA ASP A 182 -0.35 0.04 11.87
C ASP A 182 -1.11 -1.06 11.09
N ILE A 183 -2.02 -0.67 10.20
CA ILE A 183 -2.89 -1.60 9.48
C ILE A 183 -2.36 -1.82 8.06
N CYS A 184 -2.35 -3.07 7.62
CA CYS A 184 -2.17 -3.45 6.23
C CYS A 184 -3.40 -4.21 5.74
N SER A 185 -3.69 -4.14 4.43
CA SER A 185 -4.70 -4.99 3.80
C SER A 185 -4.27 -6.47 3.78
N THR A 186 -2.98 -6.71 3.59
CA THR A 186 -2.35 -8.03 3.65
C THR A 186 -1.03 -7.95 4.38
N TYR A 187 -0.82 -8.84 5.36
CA TYR A 187 0.39 -8.86 6.18
C TYR A 187 1.46 -9.73 5.52
N CYS A 188 2.60 -9.12 5.18
CA CYS A 188 3.73 -9.79 4.55
C CYS A 188 4.56 -10.52 5.62
N ARG A 189 4.87 -11.81 5.44
CA ARG A 189 5.64 -12.60 6.43
C ARG A 189 7.10 -12.14 6.60
N TYR A 190 7.57 -11.28 5.72
CA TYR A 190 8.89 -10.64 5.74
C TYR A 190 8.80 -9.15 6.13
N CYS A 191 7.81 -8.78 6.93
CA CYS A 191 7.62 -7.40 7.37
C CYS A 191 8.71 -6.99 8.37
N THR A 192 9.55 -6.01 8.02
CA THR A 192 10.56 -5.42 8.92
C THR A 192 9.96 -4.68 10.12
N ARG A 193 8.63 -4.48 10.13
CA ARG A 193 7.86 -3.80 11.16
C ARG A 193 6.91 -4.74 11.91
N SER A 194 7.14 -6.06 11.86
CA SER A 194 6.34 -7.06 12.58
C SER A 194 6.21 -6.76 14.09
N ARG A 195 7.19 -6.07 14.69
CA ARG A 195 7.13 -5.60 16.10
C ARG A 195 6.05 -4.54 16.38
N ILE A 196 5.60 -3.77 15.39
CA ILE A 196 4.62 -2.69 15.57
C ILE A 196 3.27 -2.97 14.91
N ILE A 197 3.27 -3.75 13.82
CA ILE A 197 2.07 -4.07 13.06
C ILE A 197 1.16 -5.03 13.84
N GLY A 198 -0.15 -4.75 13.83
CA GLY A 198 -1.15 -5.63 14.44
C GLY A 198 -1.17 -5.63 15.98
N ARG A 199 -0.32 -4.85 16.64
CA ARG A 199 -0.35 -4.67 18.10
C ARG A 199 -1.43 -3.66 18.47
N ARG A 200 -2.47 -4.11 19.19
CA ARG A 200 -3.63 -3.30 19.65
C ARG A 200 -3.29 -2.01 20.42
N ASN A 201 -2.04 -1.85 20.88
CA ASN A 201 -1.65 -0.79 21.81
C ASN A 201 -0.93 0.41 21.14
N GLN A 202 -0.51 0.30 19.88
CA GLN A 202 0.21 1.40 19.20
C GLN A 202 -0.75 2.47 18.69
N ASN A 203 -1.86 2.06 18.06
CA ASN A 203 -2.91 2.91 17.47
C ASN A 203 -2.35 4.19 16.82
N PHE A 204 -1.67 4.02 15.69
CA PHE A 204 -1.10 5.14 14.93
C PHE A 204 -2.17 5.97 14.20
N VAL A 205 -3.40 5.46 14.05
CA VAL A 205 -4.51 6.21 13.48
C VAL A 205 -5.17 7.04 14.58
N ASP A 206 -4.48 8.11 14.97
CA ASP A 206 -4.86 8.99 16.06
C ASP A 206 -4.57 10.45 15.65
N PRO A 207 -5.61 11.29 15.45
CA PRO A 207 -5.42 12.69 15.06
C PRO A 207 -4.48 13.48 15.97
N ASP A 208 -4.49 13.22 17.28
CA ASP A 208 -3.65 13.95 18.23
C ASP A 208 -2.18 13.56 18.08
N LYS A 209 -1.89 12.30 17.75
CA LYS A 209 -0.52 11.84 17.45
C LYS A 209 -0.06 12.38 16.11
N TRP A 210 -0.94 12.39 15.10
CA TRP A 210 -0.62 12.96 13.81
C TRP A 210 -0.33 14.45 13.91
N GLU A 211 -1.08 15.19 14.73
CA GLU A 211 -0.85 16.60 14.95
C GLU A 211 0.55 16.85 15.52
N LYS A 212 0.93 16.14 16.58
CA LYS A 212 2.28 16.25 17.18
C LYS A 212 3.41 15.89 16.20
N ALA A 213 3.19 14.89 15.35
CA ALA A 213 4.13 14.52 14.31
C ALA A 213 4.26 15.62 13.25
N ILE A 214 3.15 16.26 12.86
CA ILE A 214 3.11 17.37 11.90
C ILE A 214 3.75 18.63 12.51
N GLU A 215 3.49 18.93 13.79
CA GLU A 215 4.14 20.03 14.53
C GLU A 215 5.67 19.88 14.55
N TYR A 216 6.17 18.65 14.74
CA TYR A 216 7.61 18.36 14.66
C TYR A 216 8.17 18.65 13.26
N ILE A 217 7.46 18.24 12.20
CA ILE A 217 7.85 18.49 10.81
C ILE A 217 7.85 20.00 10.51
N GLU A 218 6.81 20.71 10.95
CA GLU A 218 6.66 22.15 10.76
C GLU A 218 7.74 22.94 11.51
N GLY A 219 8.12 22.49 12.71
CA GLY A 219 9.17 23.09 13.52
C GLY A 219 10.60 22.86 13.01
N ASN A 220 10.80 21.98 12.03
CA ASN A 220 12.13 21.63 11.52
C ASN A 220 12.27 21.96 10.01
N PRO A 221 12.82 23.14 9.67
CA PRO A 221 12.88 23.63 8.28
C PRO A 221 13.83 22.84 7.38
N ASN A 222 14.67 21.95 7.91
CA ASN A 222 15.54 21.10 7.10
C ASN A 222 14.78 19.96 6.41
N ILE A 223 13.60 19.58 6.93
CA ILE A 223 12.82 18.46 6.41
C ILE A 223 12.09 18.90 5.14
N ARG A 224 12.51 18.39 3.99
CA ARG A 224 11.87 18.70 2.69
C ARG A 224 11.08 17.54 2.09
N ASP A 225 11.31 16.31 2.55
CA ASP A 225 10.69 15.08 2.05
C ASP A 225 10.03 14.27 3.17
N VAL A 226 8.72 14.01 3.01
CA VAL A 226 7.92 13.22 3.97
C VAL A 226 7.38 11.97 3.29
N LEU A 227 7.79 10.80 3.79
CA LEU A 227 7.29 9.51 3.36
C LEU A 227 6.20 9.01 4.31
N LEU A 228 4.94 9.04 3.87
CA LEU A 228 3.83 8.38 4.56
C LEU A 228 4.01 6.86 4.46
N SER A 229 3.98 6.19 5.61
CA SER A 229 4.22 4.75 5.76
C SER A 229 3.59 4.22 7.06
N GLY A 230 4.13 3.14 7.62
CA GLY A 230 3.60 2.42 8.77
C GLY A 230 3.30 0.98 8.38
N GLY A 231 2.03 0.61 8.47
CA GLY A 231 1.45 -0.51 7.74
C GLY A 231 1.35 -0.16 6.26
N ASP A 232 0.16 0.24 5.81
CA ASP A 232 -0.04 0.73 4.45
C ASP A 232 -0.96 1.96 4.44
N PRO A 233 -0.46 3.17 4.13
CA PRO A 233 -1.25 4.40 4.17
C PRO A 233 -2.51 4.37 3.31
N LEU A 234 -2.55 3.54 2.25
CA LEU A 234 -3.74 3.42 1.40
C LEU A 234 -4.85 2.58 2.04
N THR A 235 -4.67 2.02 3.24
CA THR A 235 -5.79 1.47 4.03
C THR A 235 -6.59 2.54 4.75
N LEU A 236 -6.08 3.78 4.83
CA LEU A 236 -6.84 4.92 5.35
C LEU A 236 -8.00 5.27 4.41
N SER A 237 -9.06 5.84 4.98
CA SER A 237 -10.14 6.43 4.19
C SER A 237 -9.62 7.62 3.38
N ASP A 238 -10.33 7.97 2.30
CA ASP A 238 -9.95 9.10 1.45
C ASP A 238 -9.87 10.39 2.27
N GLU A 239 -10.78 10.60 3.23
CA GLU A 239 -10.83 11.80 4.07
C GLU A 239 -9.61 11.90 5.01
N LYS A 240 -9.20 10.79 5.63
CA LYS A 240 -8.04 10.76 6.53
C LYS A 240 -6.74 10.97 5.77
N LEU A 241 -6.61 10.32 4.61
CA LEU A 241 -5.45 10.48 3.75
C LEU A 241 -5.37 11.91 3.20
N GLU A 242 -6.49 12.46 2.75
CA GLU A 242 -6.58 13.85 2.28
C GLU A 242 -6.23 14.85 3.38
N TRP A 243 -6.71 14.62 4.61
CA TRP A 243 -6.35 15.45 5.75
C TRP A 243 -4.83 15.49 5.95
N LEU A 244 -4.16 14.33 6.00
CA LEU A 244 -2.70 14.24 6.13
C LEU A 244 -1.97 15.00 5.00
N LEU A 245 -2.36 14.74 3.75
CA LEU A 245 -1.75 15.38 2.58
C LEU A 245 -1.96 16.90 2.58
N SER A 246 -3.15 17.36 2.95
CA SER A 246 -3.47 18.79 3.04
C SER A 246 -2.66 19.49 4.12
N ARG A 247 -2.51 18.86 5.29
CA ARG A 247 -1.70 19.40 6.39
C ARG A 247 -0.23 19.52 6.01
N LEU A 248 0.36 18.46 5.45
CA LEU A 248 1.76 18.49 5.02
C LEU A 248 2.00 19.48 3.88
N LYS A 249 1.05 19.63 2.95
CA LYS A 249 1.17 20.56 1.82
C LYS A 249 1.14 22.03 2.24
N MET A 250 0.57 22.36 3.39
CA MET A 250 0.58 23.73 3.92
C MET A 250 1.93 24.14 4.51
N ILE A 251 2.82 23.19 4.79
CA ILE A 251 4.13 23.47 5.37
C ILE A 251 5.08 23.98 4.26
N PRO A 252 5.59 25.23 4.33
CA PRO A 252 6.28 25.86 3.19
C PRO A 252 7.56 25.16 2.73
N HIS A 253 8.33 24.57 3.64
CA HIS A 253 9.60 23.90 3.35
C HIS A 253 9.44 22.46 2.86
N ILE A 254 8.21 21.91 2.82
CA ILE A 254 7.95 20.57 2.31
C ILE A 254 7.84 20.62 0.79
N GLU A 255 8.86 20.07 0.15
CA GLU A 255 8.97 20.03 -1.30
C GLU A 255 8.34 18.75 -1.88
N LEU A 256 8.40 17.65 -1.13
CA LEU A 256 8.03 16.33 -1.60
C LEU A 256 7.23 15.55 -0.55
N ILE A 257 6.10 14.98 -0.98
CA ILE A 257 5.38 13.97 -0.22
C ILE A 257 5.43 12.65 -0.98
N ARG A 258 5.65 11.55 -0.27
CA ARG A 258 5.70 10.21 -0.83
C ARG A 258 4.80 9.26 -0.05
N ILE A 259 4.29 8.23 -0.73
CA ILE A 259 3.47 7.17 -0.11
C ILE A 259 4.16 5.83 -0.37
N GLY A 260 4.55 5.13 0.69
CA GLY A 260 5.01 3.74 0.61
C GLY A 260 3.82 2.79 0.74
N THR A 261 3.54 1.98 -0.28
CA THR A 261 2.33 1.14 -0.29
C THR A 261 2.51 -0.16 -1.07
N LYS A 262 1.82 -1.22 -0.64
CA LYS A 262 1.67 -2.48 -1.37
C LYS A 262 0.26 -2.62 -1.95
N VAL A 263 -0.69 -1.75 -1.58
CA VAL A 263 -2.10 -1.80 -1.99
C VAL A 263 -2.33 -2.00 -3.49
N PRO A 264 -1.62 -1.36 -4.44
CA PRO A 264 -1.81 -1.64 -5.86
C PRO A 264 -1.62 -3.13 -6.24
N VAL A 265 -0.86 -3.87 -5.46
CA VAL A 265 -0.54 -5.29 -5.66
C VAL A 265 -1.49 -6.20 -4.89
N VAL A 266 -1.80 -5.89 -3.62
CA VAL A 266 -2.57 -6.79 -2.73
C VAL A 266 -4.05 -6.42 -2.60
N LEU A 267 -4.43 -5.20 -2.97
CA LEU A 267 -5.79 -4.66 -2.91
C LEU A 267 -5.99 -3.63 -4.04
N PRO A 268 -5.86 -4.02 -5.32
CA PRO A 268 -5.94 -3.07 -6.43
C PRO A 268 -7.28 -2.33 -6.47
N GLN A 269 -8.34 -2.90 -5.91
CA GLN A 269 -9.69 -2.31 -5.77
C GLN A 269 -9.67 -0.95 -5.06
N ARG A 270 -8.66 -0.67 -4.23
CA ARG A 270 -8.53 0.61 -3.51
C ARG A 270 -8.15 1.77 -4.42
N ILE A 271 -7.60 1.49 -5.61
CA ILE A 271 -7.21 2.49 -6.61
C ILE A 271 -8.44 2.95 -7.39
N THR A 272 -9.28 3.77 -6.74
CA THR A 272 -10.53 4.28 -7.29
C THR A 272 -10.32 5.57 -8.10
N PRO A 273 -11.24 5.93 -9.01
CA PRO A 273 -11.23 7.24 -9.66
C PRO A 273 -11.24 8.41 -8.65
N ALA A 274 -11.97 8.27 -7.53
CA ALA A 274 -12.01 9.28 -6.47
C ALA A 274 -10.65 9.45 -5.78
N LEU A 275 -10.00 8.34 -5.39
CA LEU A 275 -8.65 8.36 -4.81
C LEU A 275 -7.66 9.02 -5.76
N THR A 276 -7.61 8.57 -7.01
CA THR A 276 -6.66 9.11 -8.00
C THR A 276 -6.89 10.60 -8.29
N ALA A 277 -8.16 11.05 -8.35
CA ALA A 277 -8.50 12.45 -8.47
C ALA A 277 -8.07 13.27 -7.25
N MET A 278 -8.26 12.74 -6.04
CA MET A 278 -7.82 13.37 -4.79
C MET A 278 -6.29 13.53 -4.78
N LEU A 279 -5.54 12.44 -5.02
CA LEU A 279 -4.07 12.43 -5.00
C LEU A 279 -3.46 13.41 -6.01
N LYS A 280 -4.07 13.55 -7.20
CA LYS A 280 -3.61 14.48 -8.25
C LYS A 280 -3.52 15.94 -7.78
N ARG A 281 -4.31 16.35 -6.78
CA ARG A 281 -4.30 17.73 -6.27
C ARG A 281 -3.07 18.06 -5.42
N TYR A 282 -2.32 17.06 -4.98
CA TYR A 282 -1.20 17.21 -4.04
C TYR A 282 0.18 17.12 -4.70
N HIS A 283 0.29 17.37 -6.02
CA HIS A 283 1.60 17.38 -6.69
C HIS A 283 2.58 18.40 -6.08
N PRO A 284 3.89 18.08 -6.02
CA PRO A 284 4.50 16.79 -6.38
C PRO A 284 4.26 15.72 -5.30
N LEU A 285 3.71 14.57 -5.72
CA LEU A 285 3.40 13.42 -4.88
C LEU A 285 3.92 12.16 -5.58
N TRP A 286 4.68 11.34 -4.86
CA TRP A 286 5.24 10.09 -5.39
C TRP A 286 4.71 8.88 -4.64
N MET A 287 4.77 7.72 -5.29
CA MET A 287 4.33 6.46 -4.70
C MET A 287 5.39 5.40 -4.93
N SER A 288 5.86 4.80 -3.84
CA SER A 288 6.76 3.65 -3.86
C SER A 288 5.93 2.38 -3.72
N ILE A 289 5.86 1.58 -4.79
CA ILE A 289 5.05 0.36 -4.84
C ILE A 289 5.90 -0.85 -4.48
N HIS A 290 5.44 -1.67 -3.54
CA HIS A 290 6.14 -2.87 -3.11
C HIS A 290 5.74 -4.13 -3.90
N ILE A 291 6.48 -4.43 -4.97
CA ILE A 291 6.28 -5.65 -5.79
C ILE A 291 7.38 -6.68 -5.45
N THR A 292 7.00 -7.94 -5.25
CA THR A 292 7.92 -9.02 -4.83
C THR A 292 8.11 -10.14 -5.85
N HIS A 293 7.19 -10.27 -6.81
CA HIS A 293 7.24 -11.31 -7.83
C HIS A 293 6.44 -10.84 -9.07
N PRO A 294 6.74 -11.34 -10.29
CA PRO A 294 5.97 -11.05 -11.51
C PRO A 294 4.54 -11.63 -11.57
N ASP A 295 4.20 -12.55 -10.67
CA ASP A 295 2.88 -13.22 -10.63
C ASP A 295 1.76 -12.35 -10.06
#